data_AF-A0A2H5PWM4-F1
#
_entry.id   AF-A0A2H5PWM4-F1
#
_cell.length_a   1.000
_cell.length_b   1.000
_cell.length_c   1.000
_cell.angle_alpha   90.00
_cell.angle_beta   90.00
_cell.angle_gamma   90.00
#
_symmetry.space_group_name_H-M   'P 1'
#
loop_
_entity.id
_entity.type
_entity.pdbx_description
1 polymer ?
#
loop_
_entity_poly.entity_id
_entity_poly.type
_entity_poly.pdbx_seq_one_letter_code
_entity_poly.pdbx_strand_id
1 'polypeptide(L)'
;MEDVAKAYDARFVINSSELGEDDPLKQNATWLFPSLKVPWYTTKASKEKEVGCFQEQIRLPHGEALDIIGVNTGSLQGKIPTALPSASGDLLLNWLKSALEATNGHWCIVVGFHPLVICEEHEEQLEAKKI
;
A
#
# COMPACT_ATOMS: atom_id res chain seq x y z
N MET A 1 11.93 0.15 14.61
CA MET A 1 11.58 0.90 13.38
C MET A 1 12.41 2.16 13.26
N GLU A 2 12.47 3.00 14.29
CA GLU A 2 13.26 4.23 14.26
C GLU A 2 14.76 4.02 13.98
N ASP A 3 15.40 3.02 14.62
CA ASP A 3 16.81 2.70 14.33
C ASP A 3 17.03 2.25 12.88
N VAL A 4 16.09 1.46 12.33
CA VAL A 4 16.13 1.01 10.94
C VAL A 4 15.96 2.21 10.00
N ALA A 5 14.96 3.04 10.23
CA ALA A 5 14.72 4.23 9.42
C ALA A 5 15.91 5.20 9.46
N LYS A 6 16.55 5.38 10.61
CA LYS A 6 17.78 6.17 10.75
C LYS A 6 18.97 5.52 10.03
N ALA A 7 19.15 4.21 10.19
CA ALA A 7 20.27 3.47 9.58
C ALA A 7 20.21 3.50 8.05
N TYR A 8 19.01 3.52 7.47
CA TYR A 8 18.80 3.51 6.02
C TYR A 8 18.39 4.87 5.43
N ASP A 9 18.40 5.94 6.22
CA ASP A 9 17.93 7.29 5.82
C ASP A 9 16.56 7.25 5.11
N ALA A 10 15.61 6.54 5.74
CA ALA A 10 14.28 6.36 5.18
C ALA A 10 13.58 7.72 5.01
N ARG A 11 12.93 7.93 3.85
CA ARG A 11 12.27 9.20 3.53
C ARG A 11 10.78 9.22 3.82
N PHE A 12 10.16 8.06 3.88
CA PHE A 12 8.74 7.88 4.15
C PHE A 12 8.48 6.44 4.59
N VAL A 13 7.32 6.21 5.20
CA VAL A 13 6.83 4.88 5.55
C VAL A 13 5.50 4.66 4.83
N ILE A 14 5.35 3.51 4.16
CA ILE A 14 4.05 3.07 3.66
C ILE A 14 3.57 1.93 4.56
N ASN A 15 2.42 2.12 5.20
CA ASN A 15 1.74 1.06 5.92
C ASN A 15 0.68 0.44 5.00
N SER A 16 0.84 -0.84 4.70
CA SER A 16 -0.09 -1.59 3.85
C SER A 16 -1.06 -2.44 4.66
N SER A 17 -1.35 -2.10 5.92
CA SER A 17 -2.24 -2.90 6.76
C SER A 17 -3.70 -2.80 6.35
N GLU A 18 -4.48 -3.81 6.74
CA GLU A 18 -5.94 -3.83 6.55
C GLU A 18 -6.64 -2.69 7.30
N LEU A 19 -6.12 -2.32 8.47
CA LEU A 19 -6.70 -1.30 9.34
C LEU A 19 -6.45 0.12 8.84
N GLY A 20 -5.49 0.32 7.93
CA GLY A 20 -5.25 1.62 7.32
C GLY A 20 -4.98 2.72 8.35
N GLU A 21 -5.78 3.79 8.31
CA GLU A 21 -5.68 4.89 9.27
C GLU A 21 -6.03 4.53 10.73
N ASP A 22 -6.79 3.45 10.93
CA ASP A 22 -7.10 2.92 12.25
C ASP A 22 -5.99 1.99 12.77
N ASP A 23 -4.92 1.79 12.01
CA ASP A 23 -3.81 0.98 12.44
C ASP A 23 -3.14 1.58 13.69
N PRO A 24 -3.05 0.82 14.80
CA PRO A 24 -2.38 1.29 16.02
C PRO A 24 -0.93 1.71 15.79
N LEU A 25 -0.22 1.09 14.84
CA LEU A 25 1.10 1.49 14.43
C LEU A 25 1.07 2.87 13.79
N LYS A 26 0.13 3.20 12.88
CA LYS A 26 0.03 4.55 12.30
C LYS A 26 -0.36 5.59 13.36
N GLN A 27 -1.33 5.27 14.22
CA GLN A 27 -1.81 6.20 15.25
C GLN A 27 -0.78 6.45 16.34
N ASN A 28 -0.06 5.41 16.74
CA ASN A 28 0.93 5.49 17.81
C ASN A 28 2.35 5.71 17.29
N ALA A 29 2.64 5.60 15.99
CA ALA A 29 4.00 5.75 15.46
C ALA A 29 4.60 7.11 15.82
N THR A 30 3.83 8.19 15.72
CA THR A 30 4.28 9.53 16.10
C THR A 30 4.63 9.60 17.59
N TRP A 31 3.96 8.80 18.44
CA TRP A 31 4.23 8.71 19.88
C TRP A 31 5.37 7.75 20.22
N LEU A 32 5.46 6.61 19.55
CA LEU A 32 6.43 5.55 19.77
C LEU A 32 7.79 5.87 19.16
N PHE A 33 7.81 6.66 18.10
CA PHE A 33 9.00 7.05 17.35
C PHE A 33 9.05 8.59 17.17
N PRO A 34 9.13 9.36 18.27
CA PRO A 34 9.03 10.82 18.21
C PRO A 34 10.19 11.49 17.44
N SER A 35 11.32 10.80 17.25
CA SER A 35 12.42 11.31 16.44
C SER A 35 12.38 10.85 14.98
N LEU A 36 11.45 9.95 14.63
CA LEU A 36 11.17 9.56 13.26
C LEU A 36 10.27 10.61 12.57
N LYS A 37 10.90 11.65 12.03
CA LYS A 37 10.22 12.77 11.36
C LYS A 37 9.99 12.54 9.86
N VAL A 38 9.52 11.36 9.49
CA VAL A 38 9.23 11.03 8.08
C VAL A 38 7.72 10.94 7.88
N PRO A 39 7.18 11.30 6.70
CA PRO A 39 5.77 11.13 6.40
C PRO A 39 5.36 9.65 6.38
N TRP A 40 4.13 9.40 6.81
CA TRP A 40 3.50 8.07 6.82
C TRP A 40 2.30 8.07 5.89
N TYR A 41 2.25 7.08 5.01
CA TYR A 41 1.16 6.88 4.06
C TYR A 41 0.46 5.57 4.36
N THR A 42 -0.87 5.60 4.39
CA THR A 42 -1.70 4.41 4.66
C THR A 42 -3.05 4.58 4.00
N THR A 43 -3.68 3.47 3.65
CA THR A 43 -5.07 3.47 3.14
C THR A 43 -6.02 4.05 4.18
N LYS A 44 -7.11 4.69 3.74
CA LYS A 44 -8.15 5.15 4.67
C LYS A 44 -8.96 3.95 5.13
N ALA A 45 -9.05 3.77 6.45
CA ALA A 45 -9.97 2.82 7.03
C ALA A 45 -11.39 3.23 6.62
N SER A 46 -12.17 2.31 6.09
CA SER A 46 -13.45 2.55 5.40
C SER A 46 -14.60 2.99 6.34
N LYS A 47 -14.40 4.00 7.18
CA LYS A 47 -15.43 4.54 8.08
C LYS A 47 -16.37 5.52 7.38
N GLU A 48 -15.98 6.08 6.24
CA GLU A 48 -16.83 6.93 5.40
C GLU A 48 -16.79 6.45 3.94
N LYS A 49 -17.87 6.70 3.20
CA LYS A 49 -18.20 6.21 1.85
C LYS A 49 -17.17 6.48 0.73
N GLU A 50 -15.97 6.93 1.04
CA GLU A 50 -14.86 6.98 0.11
C GLU A 50 -14.30 5.58 -0.14
N VAL A 51 -13.73 5.38 -1.32
CA VAL A 51 -13.20 4.13 -1.87
C VAL A 51 -11.98 3.59 -1.06
N GLY A 52 -11.65 4.18 0.09
CA GLY A 52 -10.55 3.76 0.97
C GLY A 52 -9.16 3.94 0.34
N CYS A 53 -9.06 4.80 -0.68
CA CYS A 53 -7.86 4.98 -1.49
C CYS A 53 -7.24 6.37 -1.30
N PHE A 54 -5.96 6.51 -1.63
CA PHE A 54 -5.26 7.79 -1.66
C PHE A 54 -4.25 7.84 -2.82
N GLN A 55 -3.88 9.05 -3.23
CA GLN A 55 -2.81 9.31 -4.16
C GLN A 55 -1.97 10.46 -3.61
N GLU A 56 -0.66 10.24 -3.51
CA GLU A 56 0.29 11.21 -3.00
C GLU A 56 1.51 11.25 -3.91
N GLN A 57 2.06 12.44 -4.14
CA GLN A 57 3.28 12.60 -4.92
C GLN A 57 4.40 13.13 -4.03
N ILE A 58 5.53 12.43 -4.06
CA ILE A 58 6.72 12.86 -3.33
C ILE A 58 7.84 13.22 -4.30
N ARG A 59 8.67 14.20 -3.91
CA ARG A 59 9.88 14.56 -4.64
C ARG A 59 11.04 13.71 -4.15
N LEU A 60 11.64 12.99 -5.08
CA LEU A 60 12.87 12.25 -4.89
C LEU A 60 14.09 13.17 -5.12
N PRO A 61 15.30 12.72 -4.74
CA PRO A 61 16.53 13.40 -5.12
C PRO A 61 16.62 13.63 -6.64
N HIS A 62 17.39 14.65 -7.03
CA HIS A 62 17.62 15.01 -8.45
C HIS A 62 16.36 15.50 -9.21
N GLY A 63 15.30 15.87 -8.50
CA GLY A 63 14.09 16.40 -9.12
C GLY A 63 13.16 15.33 -9.70
N GLU A 64 13.46 14.05 -9.45
CA GLU A 64 12.55 12.96 -9.77
C GLU A 64 11.30 13.03 -8.86
N ALA A 65 10.21 12.45 -9.34
CA ALA A 65 8.94 12.41 -8.63
C ALA A 65 8.44 10.98 -8.58
N LEU A 66 7.92 10.58 -7.42
CA LEU A 66 7.31 9.28 -7.18
C LEU A 66 5.85 9.48 -6.78
N ASP A 67 4.96 8.89 -7.56
CA ASP A 67 3.54 8.78 -7.21
C ASP A 67 3.32 7.52 -6.36
N ILE A 68 2.60 7.68 -5.25
CA ILE A 68 2.21 6.61 -4.33
C ILE A 68 0.70 6.52 -4.34
N ILE A 69 0.16 5.37 -4.74
CA ILE A 69 -1.27 5.11 -4.80
C ILE A 69 -1.60 4.01 -3.80
N GLY A 70 -2.36 4.34 -2.75
CA GLY A 70 -2.91 3.36 -1.83
C GLY A 70 -4.29 2.91 -2.27
N VAL A 71 -4.49 1.59 -2.33
CA VAL A 71 -5.70 0.96 -2.86
C VAL A 71 -6.29 0.05 -1.80
N ASN A 72 -7.59 0.21 -1.52
CA ASN A 72 -8.34 -0.76 -0.71
C ASN A 72 -8.65 -2.02 -1.53
N THR A 73 -7.66 -2.91 -1.63
CA THR A 73 -7.79 -4.16 -2.39
C THR A 73 -8.77 -5.16 -1.76
N GLY A 74 -9.25 -4.93 -0.53
CA GLY A 74 -10.29 -5.76 0.10
C GLY A 74 -11.62 -5.67 -0.64
N SER A 75 -11.94 -4.51 -1.23
CA SER A 75 -13.11 -4.35 -2.08
C SER A 75 -13.01 -5.08 -3.44
N LEU A 76 -11.84 -5.61 -3.78
CA LEU A 76 -11.61 -6.44 -4.97
C LEU A 76 -11.67 -7.95 -4.67
N GLN A 77 -11.55 -8.35 -3.40
CA GLN A 77 -11.71 -9.74 -3.00
C GLN A 77 -13.17 -10.17 -3.22
N GLY A 78 -13.35 -11.24 -4.00
CA GLY A 78 -14.67 -11.71 -4.44
C GLY A 78 -14.86 -11.74 -5.95
N LYS A 79 -13.96 -11.14 -6.74
CA LYS A 79 -13.94 -11.28 -8.21
C LYS A 79 -13.22 -12.57 -8.66
N ILE A 80 -13.55 -13.70 -8.03
CA ILE A 80 -13.48 -15.02 -8.68
C ILE A 80 -14.51 -14.98 -9.82
N PRO A 81 -14.30 -15.59 -11.01
CA PRO A 81 -15.12 -15.38 -12.21
C PRO A 81 -16.64 -15.69 -12.12
N THR A 82 -17.17 -16.02 -10.95
CA THR A 82 -18.53 -16.51 -10.73
C THR A 82 -19.39 -15.66 -9.80
N ALA A 83 -18.91 -14.53 -9.25
CA ALA A 83 -19.73 -13.63 -8.41
C ALA A 83 -19.99 -12.28 -9.09
N LEU A 84 -21.24 -11.83 -9.03
CA LEU A 84 -21.74 -10.59 -9.65
C LEU A 84 -20.90 -9.37 -9.22
N PRO A 85 -20.56 -8.43 -10.14
CA PRO A 85 -19.83 -7.23 -9.79
C PRO A 85 -20.55 -6.46 -8.69
N SER A 86 -19.88 -6.26 -7.55
CA SER A 86 -20.39 -5.35 -6.54
C SER A 86 -20.15 -3.91 -7.03
N ALA A 87 -21.15 -3.03 -6.88
CA ALA A 87 -21.06 -1.63 -7.30
C ALA A 87 -19.83 -0.90 -6.74
N SER A 88 -19.29 -1.37 -5.60
CA SER A 88 -18.08 -0.85 -4.96
C SER A 88 -16.78 -1.19 -5.71
N GLY A 89 -16.69 -2.37 -6.33
CA GLY A 89 -15.47 -2.82 -7.00
C GLY A 89 -15.22 -2.12 -8.34
N ASP A 90 -16.28 -1.76 -9.06
CA ASP A 90 -16.15 -1.04 -10.34
C ASP A 90 -15.87 0.45 -10.13
N LEU A 91 -16.40 1.04 -9.06
CA LEU A 91 -16.02 2.38 -8.61
C LEU A 91 -14.52 2.45 -8.28
N LEU A 92 -13.98 1.44 -7.60
CA LEU A 92 -12.56 1.34 -7.27
C LEU A 92 -11.67 1.24 -8.52
N LEU A 93 -12.04 0.39 -9.48
CA LEU A 93 -11.27 0.23 -10.71
C LEU A 93 -11.28 1.49 -11.58
N ASN A 94 -12.43 2.15 -11.69
CA ASN A 94 -12.54 3.43 -12.41
C ASN A 94 -11.71 4.52 -11.73
N TRP A 95 -11.78 4.62 -10.40
CA TRP A 95 -10.96 5.55 -9.64
C TRP A 95 -9.47 5.27 -9.84
N LEU A 96 -9.04 4.00 -9.72
CA LEU A 96 -7.64 3.61 -9.91
C LEU A 96 -7.15 3.92 -11.31
N LYS A 97 -7.98 3.68 -12.34
CA LYS A 97 -7.65 4.03 -13.72
C LYS A 97 -7.42 5.54 -13.86
N SER A 98 -8.33 6.37 -13.33
CA SER A 98 -8.18 7.82 -13.36
C SER A 98 -6.98 8.32 -12.56
N ALA A 99 -6.67 7.69 -11.40
CA ALA A 99 -5.50 8.01 -10.60
C ALA A 99 -4.20 7.72 -11.35
N LEU A 100 -4.12 6.57 -12.03
CA LEU A 100 -2.99 6.18 -12.87
C LEU A 100 -2.83 7.11 -14.09
N GLU A 101 -3.92 7.48 -14.75
CA GLU A 101 -3.88 8.44 -15.87
C GLU A 101 -3.42 9.83 -15.43
N ALA A 102 -3.69 10.21 -14.18
CA ALA A 102 -3.25 11.47 -13.60
C ALA A 102 -1.80 11.45 -13.07
N THR A 103 -1.17 10.27 -12.95
CA THR A 103 0.24 10.18 -12.54
C THR A 103 1.13 10.83 -13.58
N ASN A 104 2.08 11.64 -13.10
CA ASN A 104 3.08 12.31 -13.93
C ASN A 104 4.48 12.20 -13.33
N GLY A 105 4.62 11.41 -12.25
CA GLY A 105 5.89 11.05 -11.67
C GLY A 105 6.72 10.17 -12.61
N HIS A 106 8.01 10.15 -12.33
CA HIS A 106 8.96 9.28 -13.04
C HIS A 106 8.75 7.82 -12.62
N TRP A 107 8.28 7.63 -11.39
CA TRP A 107 8.00 6.34 -10.78
C TRP A 107 6.60 6.33 -10.19
N CYS A 108 5.98 5.16 -10.17
CA CYS A 108 4.67 4.94 -9.54
C CYS A 108 4.71 3.65 -8.74
N ILE A 109 4.28 3.71 -7.48
CA ILE A 109 4.08 2.55 -6.62
C ILE A 109 2.60 2.46 -6.28
N VAL A 110 2.02 1.28 -6.46
CA VAL A 110 0.64 0.96 -6.08
C VAL A 110 0.68 -0.04 -4.92
N VAL A 111 0.01 0.28 -3.82
CA VAL A 111 0.06 -0.51 -2.58
C VAL A 111 -1.34 -0.89 -2.13
N GLY A 112 -1.53 -2.13 -1.71
CA GLY A 112 -2.75 -2.63 -1.09
C GLY A 112 -2.45 -3.80 -0.16
N PHE A 113 -3.35 -4.09 0.77
CA PHE A 113 -3.17 -5.15 1.77
C PHE A 113 -3.44 -6.54 1.19
N HIS A 114 -4.59 -6.72 0.53
CA HIS A 114 -4.99 -7.99 -0.03
C HIS A 114 -4.29 -8.23 -1.38
N PRO A 115 -3.66 -9.41 -1.59
CA PRO A 115 -3.04 -9.75 -2.86
C PRO A 115 -4.09 -9.91 -3.95
N LEU A 116 -3.77 -9.42 -5.15
CA LEU A 116 -4.65 -9.53 -6.33
C LEU A 116 -4.48 -10.86 -7.08
N VAL A 117 -3.34 -11.51 -6.92
CA VAL A 117 -2.98 -12.77 -7.54
C VAL A 117 -2.40 -13.68 -6.47
N ILE A 118 -2.77 -14.95 -6.49
CA ILE A 118 -2.13 -15.97 -5.65
C ILE A 118 -0.81 -16.31 -6.34
N CYS A 119 0.32 -15.95 -5.72
CA CYS A 119 1.61 -16.45 -6.15
C CYS A 119 1.69 -17.93 -5.75
N GLU A 120 1.92 -18.82 -6.71
CA GLU A 120 2.24 -20.21 -6.41
C GLU A 120 3.57 -20.23 -5.64
N GLU A 121 3.57 -20.81 -4.43
CA GLU A 121 4.82 -21.11 -3.74
C GLU A 121 5.51 -22.22 -4.52
N HIS A 122 6.59 -21.87 -5.22
CA HIS A 122 7.54 -22.88 -5.66
C HIS A 122 8.22 -23.40 -4.38
N GLU A 123 7.74 -24.53 -3.85
CA GLU A 123 8.46 -25.27 -2.83
C GLU A 123 9.80 -25.72 -3.44
N GLU A 124 10.85 -24.91 -3.26
CA GLU A 124 12.21 -25.41 -3.41
C GLU A 124 12.37 -26.49 -2.34
N GLN A 125 12.32 -27.75 -2.77
CA GLN A 125 12.68 -28.89 -1.94
C GLN A 125 14.15 -28.72 -1.55
N LEU A 126 14.39 -28.08 -0.41
CA LEU A 126 15.65 -28.13 0.30
C LEU A 126 15.83 -29.56 0.80
N GLU A 127 16.21 -30.47 -0.11
CA GLU A 127 16.74 -31.76 0.28
C GLU A 127 18.01 -31.50 1.09
N ALA A 128 17.87 -31.54 2.41
CA ALA A 128 18.99 -31.56 3.33
C ALA A 128 19.85 -32.79 2.99
N LYS A 129 20.96 -32.58 2.28
CA LYS A 129 22.03 -33.57 2.20
C LYS A 129 22.50 -33.85 3.62
N LYS A 130 22.09 -34.98 4.17
CA LYS A 130 22.73 -35.57 5.35
C LYS A 130 24.18 -35.84 4.99
N ILE A 131 25.08 -35.14 5.66
CA ILE A 131 26.52 -35.45 5.72
C ILE A 131 26.70 -36.71 6.57
#